data_AF-A0AAU3S6G7-F1
#
_entry.id   AF-A0AAU3S6G7-F1
#
_cell.length_a   1.000
_cell.length_b   1.000
_cell.length_c   1.000
_cell.angle_alpha   90.00
_cell.angle_beta   90.00
_cell.angle_gamma   90.00
#
_symmetry.space_group_name_H-M   'P 1'
#
loop_
_entity.id
_entity.type
_entity.pdbx_description
1 polymer ?
#
loop_
_entity_poly.entity_id
_entity_poly.type
_entity_poly.pdbx_seq_one_letter_code
_entity_poly.pdbx_strand_id
1 'polypeptide(L)'
;MAAEFLTHGTYAIKNAAYQDRVIDVRDARSEPNTPIIGYSYHKGENQQWEVEQFPGNVYQLRSKLITVGGTPIFFAQSTIRVYPPMIATQPYPQQWSIEPVGDGLFRIHFPYMDGVATLPDEREKAQLIIAPWEGLENQKWRFENV
;
A
#
# COMPACT_ATOMS: atom_id res chain seq x y z
N MET A 1 11.69 0.23 24.55
CA MET A 1 10.64 0.95 23.79
C MET A 1 9.61 -0.07 23.37
N ALA A 2 8.31 0.19 23.55
CA ALA A 2 7.28 -0.68 23.00
C ALA A 2 7.40 -0.66 21.48
N ALA A 3 7.27 -1.82 20.83
CA ALA A 3 7.18 -1.86 19.38
C ALA A 3 5.92 -1.12 18.93
N GLU A 4 6.08 -0.17 18.00
CA GLU A 4 4.96 0.52 17.37
C GLU A 4 4.33 -0.42 16.34
N PHE A 5 3.17 -0.97 16.68
CA PHE A 5 2.36 -1.77 15.78
C PHE A 5 1.17 -0.96 15.28
N LEU A 6 0.78 -1.17 14.02
CA LEU A 6 -0.50 -0.71 13.52
C LEU A 6 -1.62 -1.55 14.13
N THR A 7 -2.64 -0.87 14.65
CA THR A 7 -3.87 -1.52 15.09
C THR A 7 -4.69 -1.97 13.88
N HIS A 8 -5.57 -2.94 14.06
CA HIS A 8 -6.58 -3.23 13.05
C HIS A 8 -7.50 -2.02 12.86
N GLY A 9 -7.77 -1.65 11.61
CA GLY A 9 -8.57 -0.47 11.28
C GLY A 9 -8.60 -0.17 9.79
N THR A 10 -9.34 0.85 9.39
CA THR A 10 -9.32 1.38 8.02
C THR A 10 -8.47 2.64 7.99
N TYR A 11 -7.59 2.73 7.00
CA TYR A 11 -6.60 3.80 6.88
C TYR A 11 -6.59 4.40 5.47
N ALA A 12 -6.35 5.71 5.41
CA ALA A 12 -5.68 6.32 4.26
C ALA A 12 -4.17 6.22 4.47
N ILE A 13 -3.44 5.79 3.43
CA ILE A 13 -2.00 5.55 3.52
C ILE A 13 -1.29 6.63 2.70
N LYS A 14 -0.72 7.62 3.38
CA LYS A 14 -0.10 8.82 2.77
C LYS A 14 1.39 8.64 2.57
N ASN A 15 1.89 9.07 1.42
CA ASN A 15 3.32 9.12 1.15
C ASN A 15 3.99 10.26 1.93
N ALA A 16 5.23 10.05 2.40
CA ALA A 16 5.96 11.09 3.13
C ALA A 16 6.69 12.10 2.23
N ALA A 17 7.05 11.73 0.99
CA ALA A 17 7.76 12.64 0.08
C ALA A 17 6.84 13.62 -0.65
N TYR A 18 5.66 13.16 -1.08
CA TYR A 18 4.81 13.92 -1.99
C TYR A 18 3.53 14.35 -1.30
N GLN A 19 3.33 15.67 -1.25
CA GLN A 19 2.17 16.27 -0.63
C GLN A 19 0.88 15.71 -1.26
N ASP A 20 -0.07 15.35 -0.39
CA ASP A 20 -1.40 14.88 -0.76
C ASP A 20 -1.43 13.58 -1.59
N ARG A 21 -0.33 12.81 -1.68
CA ARG A 21 -0.36 11.50 -2.34
C ARG A 21 -0.73 10.39 -1.36
N VAL A 22 -1.80 9.67 -1.68
CA VAL A 22 -2.21 8.44 -1.01
C VAL A 22 -2.10 7.22 -1.92
N ILE A 23 -2.03 6.05 -1.31
CA ILE A 23 -2.19 4.76 -2.01
C ILE A 23 -3.64 4.63 -2.50
N ASP A 24 -3.81 4.53 -3.81
CA ASP A 24 -5.09 4.59 -4.50
C ASP A 24 -5.23 3.42 -5.50
N VAL A 25 -6.41 2.78 -5.52
CA VAL A 25 -6.78 1.83 -6.59
C VAL A 25 -7.25 2.60 -7.81
N ARG A 26 -6.45 2.52 -8.88
CA ARG A 26 -6.63 3.34 -10.08
C ARG A 26 -8.06 3.31 -10.62
N ASP A 27 -8.62 4.50 -10.81
CA ASP A 27 -9.94 4.74 -11.39
C ASP A 27 -11.07 3.95 -10.68
N ALA A 28 -10.87 3.60 -9.39
CA ALA A 28 -11.76 2.79 -8.55
C ALA A 28 -12.15 1.42 -9.16
N ARG A 29 -11.28 0.86 -10.00
CA ARG A 29 -11.49 -0.41 -10.67
C ARG A 29 -11.19 -1.59 -9.76
N SER A 30 -12.15 -2.49 -9.60
CA SER A 30 -12.02 -3.65 -8.72
C SER A 30 -11.54 -4.91 -9.45
N GLU A 31 -11.25 -4.85 -10.74
CA GLU A 31 -10.67 -5.98 -11.46
C GLU A 31 -9.28 -6.34 -10.92
N PRO A 32 -8.93 -7.65 -10.90
CA PRO A 32 -7.57 -8.08 -10.60
C PRO A 32 -6.53 -7.39 -11.47
N ASN A 33 -5.37 -7.15 -10.87
CA ASN A 33 -4.24 -6.49 -11.49
C ASN A 33 -4.50 -5.04 -11.92
N THR A 34 -5.50 -4.37 -11.33
CA THR A 34 -5.66 -2.92 -11.45
C THR A 34 -4.48 -2.23 -10.77
N PRO A 35 -3.81 -1.26 -11.42
CA PRO A 35 -2.67 -0.56 -10.84
C PRO A 35 -3.01 0.10 -9.49
N ILE A 36 -2.10 -0.05 -8.53
CA ILE A 36 -2.12 0.74 -7.30
C ILE A 36 -1.17 1.91 -7.49
N ILE A 37 -1.70 3.12 -7.34
CA ILE A 37 -1.05 4.37 -7.76
C ILE A 37 -0.95 5.35 -6.60
N GLY A 38 -0.10 6.36 -6.75
CA GLY A 38 -0.18 7.59 -5.97
C GLY A 38 -1.21 8.54 -6.57
N TYR A 39 -2.16 9.01 -5.76
CA TYR A 39 -3.17 9.98 -6.21
C TYR A 39 -3.53 10.99 -5.12
N SER A 40 -4.06 12.14 -5.54
CA SER A 40 -4.52 13.21 -4.66
C SER A 40 -5.63 12.70 -3.71
N TYR A 41 -5.53 12.99 -2.42
CA TYR A 41 -6.46 12.43 -1.43
C TYR A 41 -7.85 13.09 -1.52
N HIS A 42 -8.87 12.28 -1.82
CA HIS A 42 -10.26 12.70 -1.94
C HIS A 42 -11.22 11.82 -1.14
N LYS A 43 -10.70 10.99 -0.23
CA LYS A 43 -11.48 10.13 0.70
C LYS A 43 -12.36 9.08 0.01
N GLY A 44 -12.12 8.78 -1.27
CA GLY A 44 -12.87 7.75 -1.99
C GLY A 44 -12.58 6.35 -1.45
N GLU A 45 -13.50 5.40 -1.65
CA GLU A 45 -13.31 4.01 -1.19
C GLU A 45 -12.05 3.36 -1.79
N ASN A 46 -11.66 3.78 -2.99
CA ASN A 46 -10.44 3.35 -3.66
C ASN A 46 -9.15 3.83 -2.96
N GLN A 47 -9.24 4.69 -1.94
CA GLN A 47 -8.13 5.22 -1.15
C GLN A 47 -8.13 4.72 0.31
N GLN A 48 -9.05 3.81 0.63
CA GLN A 48 -9.26 3.31 1.99
C GLN A 48 -8.87 1.83 2.07
N TRP A 49 -7.99 1.54 3.02
CA TRP A 49 -7.37 0.24 3.19
C TRP A 49 -7.63 -0.27 4.59
N GLU A 50 -8.34 -1.39 4.69
CA GLU A 50 -8.44 -2.13 5.92
C GLU A 50 -7.15 -2.90 6.16
N VAL A 51 -6.49 -2.58 7.27
CA VAL A 51 -5.24 -3.17 7.71
C VAL A 51 -5.57 -4.21 8.76
N GLU A 52 -5.21 -5.45 8.50
CA GLU A 52 -5.38 -6.57 9.43
C GLU A 52 -4.00 -7.10 9.82
N GLN A 53 -3.77 -7.17 11.13
CA GLN A 53 -2.51 -7.62 11.72
C GLN A 53 -2.54 -9.13 11.97
N PHE A 54 -1.45 -9.79 11.60
CA PHE A 54 -1.08 -11.14 12.00
C PHE A 54 0.08 -11.07 13.02
N PRO A 55 0.47 -12.17 13.69
CA PRO A 55 1.55 -12.13 14.69
C PRO A 55 2.81 -11.40 14.22
N GLY A 56 3.31 -10.49 15.06
CA GLY A 56 4.47 -9.65 14.74
C GLY A 56 4.11 -8.46 13.85
N ASN A 57 4.96 -8.19 12.85
CA ASN A 57 4.82 -7.08 11.91
C ASN A 57 4.14 -7.50 10.60
N VAL A 58 3.46 -8.65 10.56
CA VAL A 58 2.86 -9.16 9.34
C VAL A 58 1.45 -8.62 9.18
N TYR A 59 1.13 -8.08 8.02
CA TYR A 59 -0.15 -7.47 7.73
C TYR A 59 -0.67 -7.87 6.35
N GLN A 60 -1.97 -7.72 6.16
CA GLN A 60 -2.58 -7.60 4.85
C GLN A 60 -3.34 -6.28 4.74
N LEU A 61 -3.40 -5.73 3.53
CA LEU A 61 -4.15 -4.51 3.22
C LEU A 61 -5.27 -4.88 2.25
N ARG A 62 -6.50 -4.82 2.72
CA ARG A 62 -7.72 -5.06 1.94
C ARG A 62 -8.31 -3.72 1.51
N SER A 63 -8.59 -3.53 0.23
CA SER A 63 -9.32 -2.33 -0.22
C SER A 63 -10.76 -2.36 0.29
N LYS A 64 -11.36 -1.19 0.52
CA LYS A 64 -12.83 -1.09 0.71
C LYS A 64 -13.61 -1.47 -0.54
N LEU A 65 -13.02 -1.35 -1.73
CA LEU A 65 -13.62 -1.83 -2.97
C LEU A 65 -13.76 -3.35 -2.97
N ILE A 66 -14.81 -3.83 -3.63
CA ILE A 66 -15.07 -5.24 -3.89
C ILE A 66 -15.28 -5.46 -5.38
N THR A 67 -14.96 -6.66 -5.88
CA THR A 67 -15.31 -7.03 -7.26
C THR A 67 -16.83 -7.04 -7.45
N VAL A 68 -17.30 -6.98 -8.71
CA VAL A 68 -18.74 -7.15 -9.03
C VAL A 68 -19.29 -8.48 -8.48
N GLY A 69 -18.45 -9.51 -8.33
CA GLY A 69 -18.81 -10.80 -7.73
C GLY A 69 -18.70 -10.86 -6.20
N GLY A 70 -18.43 -9.74 -5.53
CA GLY A 70 -18.28 -9.66 -4.07
C GLY A 70 -16.95 -10.20 -3.54
N THR A 71 -15.95 -10.45 -4.41
CA THR A 71 -14.62 -10.87 -3.98
C THR A 71 -13.85 -9.67 -3.43
N PRO A 72 -13.21 -9.77 -2.25
CA PRO A 72 -12.30 -8.74 -1.79
C PRO A 72 -11.09 -8.57 -2.70
N ILE A 73 -10.51 -7.37 -2.72
CA ILE A 73 -9.24 -7.11 -3.42
C ILE A 73 -8.20 -6.54 -2.47
N PHE A 74 -6.94 -6.92 -2.69
CA PHE A 74 -5.84 -6.69 -1.78
C PHE A 74 -4.68 -5.96 -2.45
N PHE A 75 -3.93 -5.21 -1.65
CA PHE A 75 -2.65 -4.62 -2.04
C PHE A 75 -1.60 -5.72 -2.21
N ALA A 76 -1.11 -5.94 -3.42
CA ALA A 76 -0.21 -7.05 -3.72
C ALA A 76 0.75 -6.74 -4.88
N GLN A 77 1.72 -7.62 -5.10
CA GLN A 77 2.55 -7.56 -6.30
C GLN A 77 1.69 -7.83 -7.55
N SER A 78 1.95 -7.08 -8.62
CA SER A 78 1.36 -7.30 -9.95
C SER A 78 1.81 -8.63 -10.54
N THR A 79 0.93 -9.29 -11.29
CA THR A 79 1.28 -10.47 -12.09
C THR A 79 2.03 -10.12 -13.37
N ILE A 80 2.05 -8.85 -13.77
CA ILE A 80 2.84 -8.36 -14.89
C ILE A 80 4.32 -8.39 -14.48
N ARG A 81 5.11 -9.20 -15.20
CA ARG A 81 6.53 -9.41 -14.92
C ARG A 81 7.38 -8.33 -15.60
N VAL A 82 7.50 -7.19 -14.94
CA VAL A 82 8.45 -6.12 -15.28
C VAL A 82 9.37 -5.83 -14.10
N TYR A 83 10.52 -5.24 -14.37
CA TYR A 83 11.46 -4.78 -13.35
C TYR A 83 11.55 -3.25 -13.37
N PRO A 84 11.43 -2.56 -12.22
CA PRO A 84 11.09 -3.12 -10.90
C PRO A 84 9.65 -3.69 -10.85
N PRO A 85 9.37 -4.69 -10.00
CA PRO A 85 8.01 -5.23 -9.85
C PRO A 85 7.02 -4.14 -9.45
N MET A 86 5.84 -4.16 -10.06
CA MET A 86 4.79 -3.19 -9.78
C MET A 86 3.82 -3.72 -8.73
N ILE A 87 3.09 -2.81 -8.09
CA ILE A 87 2.03 -3.12 -7.13
C ILE A 87 0.67 -2.93 -7.82
N ALA A 88 -0.25 -3.87 -7.57
CA ALA A 88 -1.58 -3.90 -8.15
C ALA A 88 -2.57 -4.62 -7.22
N THR A 89 -3.86 -4.52 -7.53
CA THR A 89 -4.90 -5.27 -6.82
C THR A 89 -4.80 -6.76 -7.13
N GLN A 90 -5.09 -7.62 -6.15
CA GLN A 90 -5.25 -9.07 -6.37
C GLN A 90 -6.46 -9.60 -5.59
N PRO A 91 -7.15 -10.66 -6.07
CA PRO A 91 -8.29 -11.27 -5.38
C PRO A 91 -7.86 -12.21 -4.23
N TYR A 92 -6.56 -12.30 -3.95
CA TYR A 92 -5.98 -13.09 -2.88
C TYR A 92 -5.11 -12.20 -2.00
N PRO A 93 -5.11 -12.43 -0.68
CA PRO A 93 -4.30 -11.63 0.24
C PRO A 93 -2.82 -11.87 0.00
N GLN A 94 -2.06 -10.78 0.10
CA GLN A 94 -0.60 -10.80 0.10
C GLN A 94 -0.14 -10.29 1.46
N GLN A 95 0.78 -11.02 2.08
CA GLN A 95 1.39 -10.62 3.34
C GLN A 95 2.52 -9.61 3.09
N TRP A 96 2.55 -8.59 3.95
CA TRP A 96 3.57 -7.55 3.99
C TRP A 96 4.09 -7.41 5.41
N SER A 97 5.38 -7.11 5.57
CA SER A 97 5.91 -6.64 6.84
C SER A 97 5.73 -5.13 6.91
N ILE A 98 4.98 -4.60 7.86
CA ILE A 98 4.85 -3.14 8.06
C ILE A 98 5.62 -2.77 9.32
N GLU A 99 6.65 -1.95 9.14
CA GLU A 99 7.67 -1.73 10.15
C GLU A 99 7.85 -0.23 10.41
N PRO A 100 7.92 0.21 11.69
CA PRO A 100 8.11 1.61 12.02
C PRO A 100 9.51 2.07 11.59
N VAL A 101 9.60 3.29 11.05
CA VAL A 101 10.86 3.93 10.63
C VAL A 101 11.12 5.25 11.34
N GLY A 102 10.34 5.56 12.38
CA GLY A 102 10.39 6.82 13.15
C GLY A 102 9.30 7.82 12.74
N ASP A 103 9.02 8.81 13.59
CA ASP A 103 8.10 9.93 13.33
C ASP A 103 6.66 9.53 12.92
N GLY A 104 6.20 8.38 13.42
CA GLY A 104 4.91 7.76 13.07
C GLY A 104 4.81 7.37 11.60
N LEU A 105 5.95 7.13 10.95
CA LEU A 105 6.06 6.63 9.59
C LEU A 105 6.43 5.15 9.59
N PHE A 106 6.04 4.48 8.52
CA PHE A 106 6.25 3.05 8.33
C PHE A 106 6.82 2.78 6.93
N ARG A 107 7.56 1.68 6.79
CA ARG A 107 7.83 1.05 5.50
C ARG A 107 6.91 -0.15 5.31
N ILE A 108 6.46 -0.38 4.07
CA ILE A 108 5.66 -1.56 3.69
C ILE A 108 6.60 -2.50 2.93
N HIS A 109 7.19 -3.45 3.64
CA HIS A 109 8.23 -4.35 3.16
C HIS A 109 7.64 -5.66 2.64
N PHE A 110 8.07 -6.09 1.45
CA PHE A 110 7.67 -7.36 0.85
C PHE A 110 8.58 -8.47 1.36
N PRO A 111 8.13 -9.43 2.18
CA PRO A 111 9.04 -10.38 2.84
C PRO A 111 9.85 -11.28 1.87
N TYR A 112 9.37 -11.44 0.64
CA TYR A 112 9.96 -12.34 -0.35
C TYR A 112 10.99 -11.68 -1.28
N MET A 113 11.04 -10.34 -1.29
CA MET A 113 12.05 -9.57 -2.02
C MET A 113 12.41 -8.40 -1.11
N ASP A 114 13.67 -8.27 -0.70
CA ASP A 114 14.14 -7.26 0.26
C ASP A 114 13.93 -5.82 -0.27
N GLY A 115 12.68 -5.39 -0.30
CA GLY A 115 12.17 -4.30 -1.10
C GLY A 115 10.81 -3.86 -0.59
N VAL A 116 10.53 -2.58 -0.80
CA VAL A 116 9.44 -1.85 -0.16
C VAL A 116 8.53 -1.20 -1.17
N ALA A 117 7.27 -1.04 -0.80
CA ALA A 117 6.34 -0.20 -1.56
C ALA A 117 6.89 1.21 -1.67
N THR A 118 7.13 1.64 -2.91
CA THR A 118 7.77 2.91 -3.26
C THR A 118 6.87 3.64 -4.24
N LEU A 119 6.59 4.92 -3.97
CA LEU A 119 6.00 5.81 -4.97
C LEU A 119 7.16 6.41 -5.77
N PRO A 120 7.37 6.03 -7.04
CA PRO A 120 8.60 6.37 -7.75
C PRO A 120 8.76 7.87 -8.05
N ASP A 121 7.66 8.61 -8.16
CA ASP A 121 7.65 10.04 -8.45
C ASP A 121 6.33 10.71 -8.05
N GLU A 122 6.29 12.04 -8.12
CA GLU A 122 5.15 12.87 -7.69
C GLU A 122 3.96 12.91 -8.66
N ARG A 123 4.12 12.39 -9.88
CA ARG A 123 3.09 12.49 -10.92
C ARG A 123 1.82 11.79 -10.45
N GLU A 124 0.68 12.39 -10.75
CA GLU A 124 -0.58 11.70 -10.53
C GLU A 124 -0.60 10.40 -11.33
N LYS A 125 -1.15 9.36 -10.70
CA LYS A 125 -1.27 8.02 -11.28
C LYS A 125 0.06 7.30 -11.51
N ALA A 126 1.16 7.77 -10.91
CA ALA A 126 2.39 7.00 -10.81
C ALA A 126 2.11 5.68 -10.08
N GLN A 127 2.37 4.55 -10.74
CA GLN A 127 2.15 3.23 -10.15
C GLN A 127 3.22 2.92 -9.12
N LEU A 128 2.80 2.40 -7.97
CA LEU A 128 3.73 1.96 -6.93
C LEU A 128 4.55 0.78 -7.45
N ILE A 129 5.81 0.75 -7.05
CA ILE A 129 6.75 -0.32 -7.34
C ILE A 129 7.25 -0.94 -6.04
N ILE A 130 7.85 -2.12 -6.14
CA ILE A 130 8.64 -2.72 -5.08
C ILE A 130 10.12 -2.46 -5.42
N ALA A 131 10.77 -1.59 -4.66
CA ALA A 131 12.16 -1.19 -4.87
C ALA A 131 13.01 -1.48 -3.62
N PRO A 132 14.35 -1.64 -3.74
CA PRO A 132 15.23 -1.80 -2.59
C PRO A 132 15.02 -0.69 -1.55
N TRP A 133 15.10 -1.03 -0.26
CA TRP A 133 15.00 -0.03 0.80
C TRP A 133 16.26 0.86 0.81
N GLU A 134 16.06 2.15 0.57
CA GLU A 134 17.10 3.18 0.59
C GLU A 134 16.86 4.23 1.69
N GLY A 135 15.74 4.14 2.42
CA GLY A 135 15.40 5.08 3.49
C GLY A 135 14.90 6.44 2.99
N LEU A 136 14.56 6.53 1.70
CA LEU A 136 14.05 7.74 1.06
C LEU A 136 12.61 8.03 1.50
N GLU A 137 12.21 9.30 1.52
CA GLU A 137 10.87 9.73 1.95
C GLU A 137 9.75 9.12 1.07
N ASN A 138 10.01 8.83 -0.20
CA ASN A 138 9.03 8.25 -1.10
C ASN A 138 8.76 6.75 -0.84
N GLN A 139 9.52 6.15 0.09
CA GLN A 139 9.37 4.79 0.59
C GLN A 139 8.71 4.72 1.98
N LYS A 140 8.39 5.88 2.56
CA LYS A 140 7.83 6.02 3.90
C LYS A 140 6.37 6.42 3.81
N TRP A 141 5.57 5.85 4.71
CA TRP A 141 4.13 5.94 4.67
C TRP A 141 3.55 6.27 6.04
N ARG A 142 2.61 7.20 6.08
CA ARG A 142 1.79 7.50 7.27
C ARG A 142 0.44 6.81 7.12
N PHE A 143 0.04 6.07 8.13
CA PHE A 143 -1.28 5.44 8.22
C PHE A 143 -2.20 6.34 9.05
N GLU A 144 -3.21 6.93 8.42
CA GLU A 144 -4.19 7.80 9.07
C GLU A 144 -5.57 7.12 9.08
N ASN A 145 -6.19 6.98 10.26
CA ASN A 145 -7.53 6.40 10.36
C ASN A 145 -8.56 7.23 9.56
N VAL A 146 -9.53 6.55 8.95
CA VAL A 146 -10.65 7.14 8.21
C VAL A 146 -12.01 6.84 8.84
#